data_AF-A0A855X269-F1
#
_entry.id   AF-A0A855X269-F1
#
_cell.length_a   1.000
_cell.length_b   1.000
_cell.length_c   1.000
_cell.angle_alpha   90.00
_cell.angle_beta   90.00
_cell.angle_gamma   90.00
#
_symmetry.space_group_name_H-M   'P 1'
#
loop_
_entity.id
_entity.type
_entity.pdbx_description
1 polymer ?
#
loop_
_entity_poly.entity_id
_entity_poly.type
_entity_poly.pdbx_seq_one_letter_code
_entity_poly.pdbx_strand_id
1 'polypeptide(L)'
;LYYWLRRTASEKEFTYLPQLMDNSVVGFCRDLMRLKLHYGIRENRDFNTLKEYKLLFVPCAEVMAEKDQEALVELAKHGVTLVLCGLMPRFDDQFKECHVLSNHFRMKTTADYHIGTVAYKTGPIPTHIYGSIRSSDESKMKKLVHEGTKLVAASCGRFKGTMYFFAYDFASGGHHQKLAFLESILQGEGVTSHVYCSDPSVDIAFTCGEKKGLLMIVAPPPGELSDGFESRRKEVIIKADLKELGFSAANLKLTNIMSGEQGEVMKIASKDLKEGMPMKLSYPDGLVFLVEKR
;
A
#
# COMPACT_ATOMS: atom_id res chain seq x y z
N LEU A 1 17.91 -4.09 11.28
CA LEU A 1 18.85 -4.82 10.39
C LEU A 1 19.09 -4.10 9.06
N TYR A 2 18.08 -3.90 8.20
CA TYR A 2 18.29 -3.36 6.83
C TYR A 2 18.87 -1.94 6.80
N TYR A 3 18.47 -1.08 7.73
CA TYR A 3 19.08 0.24 7.94
C TYR A 3 20.58 0.20 8.26
N TRP A 4 21.07 -0.89 8.85
CA TRP A 4 22.50 -1.09 9.09
C TRP A 4 23.19 -1.68 7.86
N LEU A 5 22.58 -2.67 7.20
CA LEU A 5 23.13 -3.28 5.98
C LEU A 5 23.33 -2.25 4.86
N ARG A 6 22.42 -1.29 4.68
CA ARG A 6 22.59 -0.22 3.68
C ARG A 6 23.78 0.71 3.93
N ARG A 7 24.37 0.70 5.13
CA ARG A 7 25.53 1.52 5.50
C ARG A 7 26.86 0.77 5.32
N THR A 8 26.80 -0.48 4.87
CA THR A 8 28.00 -1.24 4.54
C THR A 8 28.68 -0.63 3.31
N ALA A 9 30.02 -0.65 3.28
CA ALA A 9 30.79 -0.06 2.18
C ALA A 9 30.89 -0.97 0.95
N SER A 10 30.07 -2.02 0.85
CA SER A 10 30.15 -2.98 -0.25
C SER A 10 29.58 -2.36 -1.54
N GLU A 11 30.39 -2.35 -2.60
CA GLU A 11 29.96 -1.91 -3.93
C GLU A 11 29.20 -3.01 -4.69
N LYS A 12 29.09 -4.21 -4.11
CA LYS A 12 28.48 -5.39 -4.76
C LYS A 12 27.29 -5.93 -4.00
N GLU A 13 27.40 -6.01 -2.68
CA GLU A 13 26.37 -6.58 -1.83
C GLU A 13 25.44 -5.48 -1.35
N PHE A 14 24.14 -5.78 -1.27
CA PHE A 14 23.14 -4.89 -0.67
C PHE A 14 22.99 -3.50 -1.32
N THR A 15 23.56 -3.28 -2.50
CA THR A 15 23.51 -2.01 -3.26
C THR A 15 22.09 -1.54 -3.57
N TYR A 16 21.13 -2.47 -3.59
CA TYR A 16 19.71 -2.22 -3.82
C TYR A 16 18.95 -1.75 -2.57
N LEU A 17 19.52 -1.89 -1.36
CA LEU A 17 18.81 -1.60 -0.11
C LEU A 17 18.36 -0.13 0.04
N PRO A 18 19.14 0.89 -0.38
CA PRO A 18 18.66 2.26 -0.37
C PRO A 18 17.39 2.43 -1.20
N GLN A 19 17.35 1.88 -2.42
CA GLN A 19 16.15 1.93 -3.27
C GLN A 19 14.97 1.19 -2.64
N LEU A 20 15.20 -0.01 -2.08
CA LEU A 20 14.14 -0.78 -1.43
C LEU A 20 13.54 -0.03 -0.23
N MET A 21 14.39 0.49 0.65
CA MET A 21 13.96 1.08 1.92
C MET A 21 13.45 2.51 1.77
N ASP A 22 14.15 3.34 1.01
CA ASP A 22 13.85 4.78 0.93
C ASP A 22 12.84 5.10 -0.18
N ASN A 23 12.76 4.26 -1.22
CA ASN A 23 11.84 4.48 -2.34
C ASN A 23 10.69 3.46 -2.39
N SER A 24 10.94 2.15 -2.43
CA SER A 24 9.82 1.19 -2.56
C SER A 24 8.91 1.14 -1.35
N VAL A 25 9.46 1.05 -0.13
CA VAL A 25 8.65 0.99 1.11
C VAL A 25 7.86 2.30 1.29
N VAL A 26 8.55 3.44 1.23
CA VAL A 26 7.92 4.76 1.37
C VAL A 26 6.94 5.03 0.24
N GLY A 27 7.29 4.66 -0.99
CA GLY A 27 6.46 4.80 -2.17
C GLY A 27 5.18 3.98 -2.08
N PHE A 28 5.24 2.74 -1.60
CA PHE A 28 4.04 1.92 -1.38
C PHE A 28 3.12 2.55 -0.32
N CYS A 29 3.66 3.07 0.78
CA CYS A 29 2.88 3.82 1.77
C CYS A 29 2.18 5.04 1.14
N ARG A 30 2.86 5.80 0.28
CA ARG A 30 2.27 6.93 -0.46
C ARG A 30 1.20 6.46 -1.43
N ASP A 31 1.36 5.31 -2.06
CA ASP A 31 0.36 4.75 -2.96
C ASP A 31 -0.91 4.34 -2.23
N LEU A 32 -0.80 3.75 -1.03
CA LEU A 32 -1.96 3.48 -0.19
C LEU A 32 -2.71 4.77 0.19
N MET A 33 -1.99 5.86 0.48
CA MET A 33 -2.61 7.17 0.72
C MET A 33 -3.30 7.73 -0.52
N ARG A 34 -2.71 7.59 -1.71
CA ARG A 34 -3.35 7.98 -2.99
C ARG A 34 -4.62 7.18 -3.24
N LEU A 35 -4.60 5.89 -2.92
CA LEU A 35 -5.75 4.98 -3.00
C LEU A 35 -6.74 5.14 -1.84
N LYS A 36 -6.48 6.05 -0.89
CA LYS A 36 -7.30 6.29 0.32
C LYS A 36 -7.51 5.04 1.17
N LEU A 37 -6.48 4.20 1.24
CA LEU A 37 -6.44 2.99 2.05
C LEU A 37 -5.69 3.25 3.34
N HIS A 38 -6.35 2.98 4.47
CA HIS A 38 -5.72 3.04 5.78
C HIS A 38 -4.74 1.87 5.96
N TYR A 39 -3.58 2.16 6.54
CA TYR A 39 -2.59 1.16 6.90
C TYR A 39 -1.97 1.47 8.25
N GLY A 40 -1.46 0.44 8.90
CA GLY A 40 -0.67 0.57 10.13
C GLY A 40 0.78 0.19 9.86
N ILE A 41 1.71 0.89 10.48
CA ILE A 41 3.12 0.48 10.55
C ILE A 41 3.29 -0.25 11.88
N ARG A 42 3.81 -1.48 11.83
CA ARG A 42 4.06 -2.31 13.02
C ARG A 42 5.56 -2.51 13.19
N GLU A 43 6.06 -2.07 14.34
CA GLU A 43 7.44 -2.33 14.75
C GLU A 43 7.57 -3.70 15.42
N ASN A 44 6.53 -4.14 16.14
CA ASN A 44 6.47 -5.47 16.74
C ASN A 44 6.11 -6.52 15.68
N ARG A 45 6.95 -7.55 15.55
CA ARG A 45 6.76 -8.68 14.63
C ARG A 45 5.98 -9.82 15.30
N ASP A 46 5.04 -9.48 16.18
CA ASP A 46 4.26 -10.48 16.91
C ASP A 46 3.19 -11.08 15.99
N PHE A 47 3.34 -12.38 15.74
CA PHE A 47 2.45 -13.18 14.91
C PHE A 47 0.97 -13.05 15.29
N ASN A 48 0.64 -12.99 16.59
CA ASN A 48 -0.76 -12.96 17.02
C ASN A 48 -1.47 -11.69 16.58
N THR A 49 -0.82 -10.54 16.72
CA THR A 49 -1.38 -9.25 16.30
C THR A 49 -1.39 -9.09 14.78
N LEU A 50 -0.42 -9.67 14.09
CA LEU A 50 -0.33 -9.60 12.62
C LEU A 50 -1.44 -10.38 11.90
N LYS A 51 -2.05 -11.38 12.55
CA LYS A 51 -3.20 -12.13 11.99
C LYS A 51 -4.47 -11.31 11.83
N GLU A 52 -4.60 -10.20 12.56
CA GLU A 52 -5.75 -9.30 12.46
C GLU A 52 -5.77 -8.54 11.13
N TYR A 53 -4.62 -8.49 10.45
CA TYR A 53 -4.48 -7.84 9.15
C TYR A 53 -4.86 -8.78 8.03
N LYS A 54 -5.60 -8.24 7.07
CA LYS A 54 -5.93 -8.95 5.83
C LYS A 54 -4.71 -9.09 4.90
N LEU A 55 -3.87 -8.06 4.87
CA LEU A 55 -2.70 -7.97 4.01
C LEU A 55 -1.52 -7.38 4.79
N LEU A 56 -0.33 -7.94 4.58
CA LEU A 56 0.92 -7.44 5.14
C LEU A 56 1.92 -7.17 4.04
N PHE A 57 2.49 -5.96 4.07
CA PHE A 57 3.61 -5.60 3.23
C PHE A 57 4.92 -5.77 4.00
N VAL A 58 5.88 -6.48 3.41
CA VAL A 58 7.17 -6.77 4.05
C VAL A 58 8.30 -6.54 3.05
N PRO A 59 9.19 -5.55 3.27
CA PRO A 59 10.43 -5.48 2.51
C PRO A 59 11.30 -6.68 2.86
N CYS A 60 11.94 -7.26 1.85
CA CYS A 60 12.76 -8.46 1.95
C CYS A 60 14.14 -8.21 1.35
N ALA A 61 15.16 -8.59 2.10
CA ALA A 61 16.54 -8.68 1.62
C ALA A 61 17.00 -10.13 1.61
N GLU A 62 18.21 -10.40 1.12
CA GLU A 62 18.83 -11.73 1.19
C GLU A 62 19.01 -12.25 2.63
N VAL A 63 18.87 -11.38 3.63
CA VAL A 63 19.02 -11.67 5.05
C VAL A 63 17.68 -11.45 5.78
N MET A 64 17.20 -12.44 6.53
CA MET A 64 16.01 -12.33 7.39
C MET A 64 16.06 -13.41 8.47
N ALA A 65 15.87 -13.02 9.74
CA ALA A 65 15.86 -13.94 10.87
C ALA A 65 14.91 -15.14 10.61
N GLU A 66 15.35 -16.35 10.94
CA GLU A 66 14.60 -17.59 10.69
C GLU A 66 13.19 -17.53 11.29
N LYS A 67 13.06 -17.08 12.54
CA LYS A 67 11.77 -16.89 13.21
C LYS A 67 10.79 -16.00 12.44
N ASP A 68 11.29 -14.97 11.75
CA ASP A 68 10.46 -14.05 10.98
C ASP A 68 10.02 -14.72 9.67
N GLN A 69 10.91 -15.49 9.05
CA GLN A 69 10.58 -16.31 7.88
C GLN A 69 9.48 -17.33 8.21
N GLU A 70 9.61 -18.04 9.34
CA GLU A 70 8.60 -18.98 9.84
C GLU A 70 7.27 -18.29 10.13
N ALA A 71 7.29 -17.14 10.82
CA ALA A 71 6.08 -16.38 11.12
C ALA A 71 5.33 -15.95 9.85
N LEU A 72 6.03 -15.53 8.80
CA LEU A 72 5.42 -15.19 7.51
C LEU A 72 4.77 -16.43 6.85
N VAL A 73 5.42 -17.59 6.89
CA VAL A 73 4.81 -18.84 6.40
C VAL A 73 3.52 -19.15 7.16
N GLU A 74 3.54 -19.02 8.49
CA GLU A 74 2.37 -19.27 9.32
C GLU A 74 1.25 -18.25 9.06
N LEU A 75 1.56 -16.97 8.79
CA LEU A 75 0.58 -15.94 8.43
C LEU A 75 -0.14 -16.31 7.12
N ALA A 76 0.63 -16.71 6.10
CA ALA A 76 0.06 -17.17 4.84
C ALA A 76 -0.82 -18.42 5.00
N LYS A 77 -0.42 -19.38 5.85
CA LYS A 77 -1.26 -20.53 6.20
C LYS A 77 -2.58 -20.14 6.86
N HIS A 78 -2.57 -19.11 7.70
CA HIS A 78 -3.78 -18.61 8.39
C HIS A 78 -4.73 -17.83 7.47
N GLY A 79 -4.27 -17.42 6.28
CA GLY A 79 -5.08 -16.69 5.30
C GLY A 79 -4.69 -15.23 5.11
N VAL A 80 -3.60 -14.78 5.74
CA VAL A 80 -3.10 -13.42 5.55
C VAL A 80 -2.39 -13.34 4.20
N THR A 81 -2.73 -12.35 3.40
CA THR A 81 -2.05 -12.09 2.13
C THR A 81 -0.73 -11.37 2.39
N LEU A 82 0.36 -11.86 1.81
CA LEU A 82 1.69 -11.27 1.94
C LEU A 82 2.07 -10.55 0.66
N VAL A 83 2.58 -9.33 0.79
CA VAL A 83 3.20 -8.56 -0.29
C VAL A 83 4.67 -8.38 0.07
N LEU A 84 5.53 -9.19 -0.55
CA LEU A 84 6.97 -9.16 -0.36
C LEU A 84 7.63 -8.36 -1.47
N CYS A 85 8.58 -7.48 -1.14
CA CYS A 85 9.31 -6.68 -2.12
C CYS A 85 10.82 -6.72 -1.87
N GLY A 86 11.62 -6.94 -2.91
CA GLY A 86 13.08 -7.03 -2.84
C GLY A 86 13.59 -8.41 -3.25
N LEU A 87 14.40 -9.04 -2.41
CA LEU A 87 15.00 -10.36 -2.68
C LEU A 87 14.56 -11.39 -1.65
N MET A 88 14.38 -12.63 -2.10
CA MET A 88 14.01 -13.75 -1.24
C MET A 88 15.17 -14.03 -0.27
N PRO A 89 14.91 -14.13 1.05
CA PRO A 89 15.94 -14.44 2.01
C PRO A 89 16.65 -15.76 1.72
N ARG A 90 17.97 -15.73 1.83
CA ARG A 90 18.88 -16.88 1.72
C ARG A 90 19.69 -17.09 3.00
N PHE A 91 19.74 -16.08 3.88
CA PHE A 91 20.46 -16.11 5.13
C PHE A 91 19.58 -15.67 6.31
N ASP A 92 19.89 -16.18 7.50
CA ASP A 92 19.35 -15.67 8.77
C ASP A 92 20.05 -14.38 9.22
N ASP A 93 19.66 -13.81 10.37
CA ASP A 93 20.28 -12.60 10.92
C ASP A 93 21.71 -12.82 11.48
N GLN A 94 22.20 -14.06 11.47
CA GLN A 94 23.58 -14.45 11.75
C GLN A 94 24.37 -14.78 10.47
N PHE A 95 23.81 -14.50 9.29
CA PHE A 95 24.39 -14.81 7.98
C PHE A 95 24.62 -16.31 7.70
N LYS A 96 23.92 -17.20 8.40
CA LYS A 96 23.89 -18.64 8.09
C LYS A 96 22.84 -18.91 7.03
N GLU A 97 23.05 -19.94 6.20
CA GLU A 97 22.07 -20.33 5.20
C GLU A 97 20.72 -20.65 5.85
N CYS A 98 19.67 -19.95 5.40
CA CYS A 98 18.30 -20.13 5.85
C CYS A 98 17.37 -19.97 4.65
N HIS A 99 16.64 -21.05 4.34
CA HIS A 99 15.83 -21.15 3.13
C HIS A 99 14.36 -21.36 3.40
N VAL A 100 13.89 -21.09 4.63
CA VAL A 100 12.50 -21.34 5.08
C VAL A 100 11.48 -20.79 4.09
N LEU A 101 11.49 -19.49 3.80
CA LEU A 101 10.54 -18.89 2.86
C LEU A 101 10.63 -19.51 1.46
N SER A 102 11.85 -19.66 0.94
CA SER A 102 12.05 -20.18 -0.42
C SER A 102 11.59 -21.64 -0.57
N ASN A 103 11.74 -22.44 0.48
CA ASN A 103 11.32 -23.84 0.50
C ASN A 103 9.80 -23.97 0.59
N HIS A 104 9.15 -23.14 1.42
CA HIS A 104 7.69 -23.16 1.57
C HIS A 104 6.97 -22.61 0.34
N PHE A 105 7.42 -21.48 -0.21
CA PHE A 105 6.80 -20.86 -1.39
C PHE A 105 7.35 -21.35 -2.73
N ARG A 106 8.37 -22.22 -2.70
CA ARG A 106 9.05 -22.79 -3.88
C ARG A 106 9.60 -21.71 -4.83
N MET A 107 9.99 -20.58 -4.27
CA MET A 107 10.40 -19.40 -5.02
C MET A 107 11.77 -18.92 -4.54
N LYS A 108 12.69 -18.70 -5.46
CA LYS A 108 14.03 -18.16 -5.21
C LYS A 108 14.26 -16.92 -6.06
N THR A 109 15.16 -16.05 -5.61
CA THR A 109 15.59 -14.88 -6.38
C THR A 109 17.08 -14.90 -6.64
N THR A 110 17.48 -14.42 -7.81
CA THR A 110 18.87 -14.08 -8.13
C THR A 110 19.00 -12.56 -8.15
N ALA A 111 19.91 -12.01 -7.34
CA ALA A 111 20.18 -10.59 -7.28
C ALA A 111 20.72 -10.08 -8.63
N ASP A 112 20.19 -8.97 -9.12
CA ASP A 112 20.55 -8.35 -10.39
C ASP A 112 20.10 -6.87 -10.37
N TYR A 113 20.80 -6.04 -9.58
CA TYR A 113 20.37 -4.67 -9.34
C TYR A 113 20.74 -3.73 -10.48
N HIS A 114 19.74 -3.19 -11.18
CA HIS A 114 19.93 -2.24 -12.28
C HIS A 114 18.63 -1.48 -12.61
N ILE A 115 18.72 -0.50 -13.51
CA ILE A 115 17.53 0.11 -14.12
C ILE A 115 17.15 -0.74 -15.33
N GLY A 116 15.92 -1.25 -15.30
CA GLY A 116 15.34 -2.10 -16.32
C GLY A 116 13.98 -1.58 -16.79
N THR A 117 13.37 -2.29 -17.73
CA THR A 117 12.01 -1.99 -18.22
C THR A 117 11.10 -3.18 -18.00
N VAL A 118 10.06 -2.98 -17.21
CA VAL A 118 9.05 -4.01 -16.95
C VAL A 118 7.87 -3.87 -17.90
N ALA A 119 7.39 -4.98 -18.43
CA ALA A 119 6.23 -5.02 -19.30
C ALA A 119 4.96 -5.21 -18.46
N TYR A 120 4.13 -4.17 -18.38
CA TYR A 120 2.76 -4.29 -17.90
C TYR A 120 1.79 -4.45 -19.08
N LYS A 121 0.55 -4.84 -18.80
CA LYS A 121 -0.53 -4.86 -19.81
C LYS A 121 -0.75 -3.50 -20.47
N THR A 122 -0.42 -2.41 -19.78
CA THR A 122 -0.62 -1.02 -20.20
C THR A 122 0.59 -0.42 -20.92
N GLY A 123 1.71 -1.14 -21.01
CA GLY A 123 2.92 -0.68 -21.67
C GLY A 123 4.20 -0.95 -20.86
N PRO A 124 5.37 -0.70 -21.48
CA PRO A 124 6.67 -0.78 -20.80
C PRO A 124 6.87 0.39 -19.84
N ILE A 125 7.40 0.12 -18.64
CA ILE A 125 7.69 1.15 -17.64
C ILE A 125 9.13 0.97 -17.12
N PRO A 126 9.98 2.01 -17.18
CA PRO A 126 11.32 1.95 -16.60
C PRO A 126 11.23 1.91 -15.07
N THR A 127 12.06 1.08 -14.44
CA THR A 127 12.05 0.89 -12.99
C THR A 127 13.35 0.29 -12.49
N HIS A 128 13.60 0.37 -11.18
CA HIS A 128 14.70 -0.36 -10.56
C HIS A 128 14.33 -1.85 -10.43
N ILE A 129 15.16 -2.73 -10.98
CA ILE A 129 15.08 -4.18 -10.83
C ILE A 129 15.99 -4.57 -9.67
N TYR A 130 15.50 -5.40 -8.74
CA TYR A 130 16.32 -5.94 -7.66
C TYR A 130 16.90 -7.31 -8.02
N GLY A 131 16.14 -8.09 -8.78
CA GLY A 131 16.56 -9.40 -9.22
C GLY A 131 15.51 -10.09 -10.08
N SER A 132 15.76 -11.37 -10.36
CA SER A 132 14.84 -12.23 -11.09
C SER A 132 14.33 -13.38 -10.24
N ILE A 133 13.11 -13.82 -10.50
CA ILE A 133 12.40 -14.86 -9.78
C ILE A 133 12.53 -16.19 -10.55
N ARG A 134 12.85 -17.26 -9.83
CA ARG A 134 12.75 -18.64 -10.30
C ARG A 134 11.84 -19.41 -9.35
N SER A 135 10.93 -20.21 -9.91
CA SER A 135 10.09 -21.13 -9.13
C SER A 135 10.42 -22.56 -9.50
N SER A 136 10.41 -23.45 -8.50
CA SER A 136 10.47 -24.91 -8.72
C SER A 136 9.09 -25.56 -8.82
N ASP A 137 8.00 -24.78 -8.72
CA ASP A 137 6.62 -25.24 -8.82
C ASP A 137 5.80 -24.20 -9.59
N GLU A 138 5.66 -24.42 -10.90
CA GLU A 138 4.89 -23.50 -11.77
C GLU A 138 3.38 -23.62 -11.57
N SER A 139 2.88 -24.74 -11.02
CA SER A 139 1.43 -25.01 -10.92
C SER A 139 0.71 -24.12 -9.91
N LYS A 140 1.42 -23.65 -8.89
CA LYS A 140 0.90 -22.76 -7.83
C LYS A 140 1.32 -21.31 -8.00
N MET A 141 2.10 -21.01 -9.04
CA MET A 141 2.66 -19.69 -9.30
C MET A 141 1.96 -19.05 -10.48
N LYS A 142 1.45 -17.83 -10.29
CA LYS A 142 0.99 -16.97 -11.37
C LYS A 142 2.07 -15.94 -11.69
N LYS A 143 2.56 -15.94 -12.94
CA LYS A 143 3.51 -14.95 -13.44
C LYS A 143 2.78 -13.62 -13.66
N LEU A 144 3.30 -12.52 -13.10
CA LEU A 144 2.63 -11.21 -13.13
C LEU A 144 3.35 -10.21 -14.03
N VAL A 145 4.68 -10.07 -13.88
CA VAL A 145 5.46 -9.04 -14.58
C VAL A 145 6.81 -9.62 -14.99
N HIS A 146 7.25 -9.27 -16.20
CA HIS A 146 8.57 -9.65 -16.73
C HIS A 146 9.38 -8.42 -17.11
N GLU A 147 10.69 -8.56 -16.99
CA GLU A 147 11.68 -7.74 -17.65
C GLU A 147 12.31 -8.57 -18.78
N GLY A 148 11.97 -8.26 -20.03
CA GLY A 148 12.32 -9.12 -21.16
C GLY A 148 11.80 -10.54 -20.93
N THR A 149 12.71 -11.51 -20.78
CA THR A 149 12.38 -12.92 -20.48
C THR A 149 12.45 -13.27 -19.00
N LYS A 150 12.99 -12.39 -18.14
CA LYS A 150 13.15 -12.64 -16.72
C LYS A 150 11.86 -12.30 -15.98
N LEU A 151 11.38 -13.23 -15.15
CA LEU A 151 10.25 -13.00 -14.26
C LEU A 151 10.68 -12.10 -13.10
N VAL A 152 10.00 -10.99 -12.86
CA VAL A 152 10.31 -10.05 -11.76
C VAL A 152 9.14 -9.84 -10.82
N ALA A 153 7.96 -10.37 -11.13
CA ALA A 153 6.83 -10.41 -10.21
C ALA A 153 5.99 -11.66 -10.38
N ALA A 154 5.59 -12.26 -9.27
CA ALA A 154 4.73 -13.44 -9.26
C ALA A 154 3.82 -13.44 -8.04
N SER A 155 2.71 -14.18 -8.12
CA SER A 155 1.96 -14.58 -6.93
C SER A 155 1.99 -16.09 -6.73
N CYS A 156 1.91 -16.52 -5.48
CA CYS A 156 1.91 -17.91 -5.05
C CYS A 156 0.68 -18.16 -4.17
N GLY A 157 -0.25 -18.97 -4.67
CA GLY A 157 -1.48 -19.37 -3.98
C GLY A 157 -1.36 -20.75 -3.32
N ARG A 158 -0.20 -21.06 -2.70
CA ARG A 158 0.05 -22.38 -2.10
C ARG A 158 -0.70 -22.58 -0.79
N PHE A 159 -0.93 -21.50 -0.05
CA PHE A 159 -1.61 -21.49 1.23
C PHE A 159 -2.97 -20.80 1.11
N LYS A 160 -3.68 -20.67 2.25
CA LYS A 160 -4.96 -19.96 2.30
C LYS A 160 -4.81 -18.49 1.91
N GLY A 161 -3.71 -17.86 2.31
CA GLY A 161 -3.33 -16.52 1.91
C GLY A 161 -2.44 -16.54 0.66
N THR A 162 -2.56 -15.51 -0.17
CA THR A 162 -1.73 -15.35 -1.36
C THR A 162 -0.42 -14.66 -0.99
N MET A 163 0.73 -15.13 -1.49
CA MET A 163 1.96 -14.36 -1.44
C MET A 163 2.21 -13.71 -2.80
N TYR A 164 2.25 -12.39 -2.84
CA TYR A 164 2.77 -11.60 -3.96
C TYR A 164 4.24 -11.30 -3.71
N PHE A 165 5.09 -11.49 -4.72
CA PHE A 165 6.51 -11.20 -4.64
C PHE A 165 6.92 -10.26 -5.77
N PHE A 166 7.54 -9.14 -5.42
CA PHE A 166 8.03 -8.11 -6.33
C PHE A 166 9.55 -8.00 -6.23
N ALA A 167 10.27 -8.48 -7.24
CA ALA A 167 11.73 -8.38 -7.35
C ALA A 167 12.18 -7.10 -8.10
N TYR A 168 11.36 -6.05 -8.03
CA TYR A 168 11.63 -4.72 -8.60
C TYR A 168 10.83 -3.66 -7.81
N ASP A 169 11.13 -2.39 -8.06
CA ASP A 169 10.41 -1.27 -7.47
C ASP A 169 8.99 -1.11 -8.04
N PHE A 170 8.05 -1.75 -7.37
CA PHE A 170 6.63 -1.75 -7.74
C PHE A 170 5.86 -0.50 -7.27
N ALA A 171 6.48 0.36 -6.43
CA ALA A 171 5.87 1.61 -6.03
C ALA A 171 5.62 2.50 -7.26
N SER A 172 4.50 3.22 -7.25
CA SER A 172 4.04 3.95 -8.43
C SER A 172 4.89 5.18 -8.71
N GLY A 173 5.40 5.84 -7.66
CA GLY A 173 6.04 7.15 -7.80
C GLY A 173 5.11 8.21 -8.41
N GLY A 174 3.79 8.03 -8.35
CA GLY A 174 2.79 8.87 -9.05
C GLY A 174 2.45 8.37 -10.46
N HIS A 175 3.08 7.32 -10.96
CA HIS A 175 2.77 6.76 -12.27
C HIS A 175 1.42 6.03 -12.27
N HIS A 176 0.42 6.61 -12.92
CA HIS A 176 -0.97 6.12 -12.95
C HIS A 176 -1.11 4.62 -13.28
N GLN A 177 -0.32 4.10 -14.23
CA GLN A 177 -0.41 2.69 -14.61
C GLN A 177 0.10 1.73 -13.52
N LYS A 178 1.18 2.10 -12.81
CA LYS A 178 1.70 1.30 -11.70
C LYS A 178 0.71 1.32 -10.54
N LEU A 179 0.13 2.50 -10.28
CA LEU A 179 -0.89 2.67 -9.25
C LEU A 179 -2.14 1.83 -9.55
N ALA A 180 -2.64 1.85 -10.79
CA ALA A 180 -3.78 1.03 -11.22
C ALA A 180 -3.48 -0.48 -11.15
N PHE A 181 -2.25 -0.89 -11.48
CA PHE A 181 -1.84 -2.28 -11.31
C PHE A 181 -1.85 -2.69 -9.83
N LEU A 182 -1.30 -1.86 -8.95
CA LEU A 182 -1.33 -2.10 -7.52
C LEU A 182 -2.76 -2.15 -6.97
N GLU A 183 -3.61 -1.20 -7.37
CA GLU A 183 -5.02 -1.18 -7.01
C GLU A 183 -5.71 -2.48 -7.44
N SER A 184 -5.44 -2.98 -8.65
CA SER A 184 -6.02 -4.24 -9.13
C SER A 184 -5.64 -5.45 -8.28
N ILE A 185 -4.43 -5.48 -7.72
CA ILE A 185 -3.99 -6.53 -6.78
C ILE A 185 -4.76 -6.41 -5.47
N LEU A 186 -4.83 -5.19 -4.91
CA LEU A 186 -5.53 -4.93 -3.65
C LEU A 186 -7.03 -5.27 -3.77
N GLN A 187 -7.68 -4.84 -4.85
CA GLN A 187 -9.07 -5.17 -5.15
C GLN A 187 -9.29 -6.68 -5.33
N GLY A 188 -8.37 -7.38 -5.99
CA GLY A 188 -8.42 -8.84 -6.14
C GLY A 188 -8.38 -9.58 -4.80
N GLU A 189 -7.73 -8.98 -3.81
CA GLU A 189 -7.70 -9.45 -2.43
C GLU A 189 -8.86 -8.87 -1.60
N GLY A 190 -9.77 -8.08 -2.19
CA GLY A 190 -10.90 -7.43 -1.53
C GLY A 190 -10.49 -6.31 -0.56
N VAL A 191 -9.36 -5.66 -0.80
CA VAL A 191 -8.93 -4.43 -0.12
C VAL A 191 -9.33 -3.27 -1.03
N THR A 192 -10.40 -2.58 -0.66
CA THR A 192 -10.99 -1.47 -1.43
C THR A 192 -11.15 -0.24 -0.56
N SER A 193 -10.96 0.94 -1.12
CA SER A 193 -11.32 2.17 -0.42
C SER A 193 -12.82 2.38 -0.40
N HIS A 194 -13.32 2.89 0.72
CA HIS A 194 -14.70 3.32 0.90
C HIS A 194 -14.83 4.85 0.93
N VAL A 195 -13.73 5.57 0.68
CA VAL A 195 -13.71 7.02 0.51
C VAL A 195 -13.01 7.39 -0.79
N TYR A 196 -13.38 8.52 -1.38
CA TYR A 196 -12.87 8.94 -2.68
C TYR A 196 -12.84 10.46 -2.79
N CYS A 197 -11.80 10.97 -3.44
CA CYS A 197 -11.74 12.36 -3.91
C CYS A 197 -11.47 12.38 -5.41
N SER A 198 -12.11 13.28 -6.14
CA SER A 198 -11.79 13.51 -7.56
C SER A 198 -10.39 14.07 -7.78
N ASP A 199 -9.81 14.69 -6.74
CA ASP A 199 -8.42 15.11 -6.74
C ASP A 199 -7.57 14.11 -5.93
N PRO A 200 -6.65 13.35 -6.55
CA PRO A 200 -5.88 12.32 -5.87
C PRO A 200 -4.95 12.87 -4.77
N SER A 201 -4.62 14.17 -4.83
CA SER A 201 -3.79 14.87 -3.85
C SER A 201 -4.47 15.08 -2.50
N VAL A 202 -5.81 15.18 -2.51
CA VAL A 202 -6.62 15.43 -1.31
C VAL A 202 -6.80 14.12 -0.57
N ASP A 203 -6.35 14.04 0.68
CA ASP A 203 -6.58 12.88 1.51
C ASP A 203 -7.95 12.95 2.18
N ILE A 204 -8.60 11.79 2.29
CA ILE A 204 -9.89 11.65 2.95
C ILE A 204 -9.82 10.46 3.88
N ALA A 205 -10.26 10.67 5.11
CA ALA A 205 -10.28 9.65 6.14
C ALA A 205 -11.59 9.75 6.93
N PHE A 206 -12.14 8.60 7.32
CA PHE A 206 -13.29 8.56 8.21
C PHE A 206 -12.97 7.69 9.42
N THR A 207 -13.17 8.24 10.61
CA THR A 207 -13.05 7.50 11.86
C THR A 207 -14.43 7.39 12.51
N CYS A 208 -14.88 6.17 12.74
CA CYS A 208 -16.15 5.88 13.39
C CYS A 208 -15.95 5.74 14.91
N GLY A 209 -16.73 6.48 15.69
CA GLY A 209 -16.97 6.19 17.12
C GLY A 209 -18.36 5.60 17.32
N GLU A 210 -18.72 5.27 18.56
CA GLU A 210 -19.99 4.56 18.85
C GLU A 210 -21.26 5.27 18.35
N LYS A 211 -21.29 6.61 18.45
CA LYS A 211 -22.48 7.43 18.12
C LYS A 211 -22.22 8.51 17.08
N LYS A 212 -20.95 8.84 16.82
CA LYS A 212 -20.52 9.93 15.94
C LYS A 212 -19.30 9.48 15.14
N GLY A 213 -19.10 10.07 13.98
CA GLY A 213 -17.89 9.88 13.18
C GLY A 213 -17.13 11.20 12.99
N LEU A 214 -15.89 11.10 12.55
CA LEU A 214 -15.09 12.22 12.08
C LEU A 214 -14.72 11.97 10.62
N LEU A 215 -15.15 12.86 9.73
CA LEU A 215 -14.72 12.89 8.33
C LEU A 215 -13.65 13.97 8.20
N MET A 216 -12.43 13.56 7.87
CA MET A 216 -11.28 14.43 7.68
C MET A 216 -11.00 14.56 6.19
N ILE A 217 -10.78 15.78 5.73
CA ILE A 217 -10.42 16.11 4.35
C ILE A 217 -9.21 17.02 4.42
N VAL A 218 -8.10 16.57 3.85
CA VAL A 218 -6.80 17.25 3.95
C VAL A 218 -6.29 17.55 2.55
N ALA A 219 -6.27 18.82 2.19
CA ALA A 219 -5.62 19.30 0.98
C ALA A 219 -4.17 19.68 1.33
N PRO A 220 -3.17 18.92 0.88
CA PRO A 220 -1.78 19.19 1.20
C PRO A 220 -1.32 20.51 0.56
N PRO A 221 -0.22 21.11 1.05
CA PRO A 221 0.41 22.22 0.36
C PRO A 221 0.90 21.80 -1.04
N PRO A 222 1.06 22.74 -1.98
CA PRO A 222 1.66 22.50 -3.29
C PRO A 222 2.99 21.72 -3.17
N GLY A 223 3.10 20.55 -3.83
CA GLY A 223 4.28 19.68 -3.72
C GLY A 223 4.07 18.29 -4.32
N GLU A 224 4.84 17.29 -3.89
CA GLU A 224 4.85 15.93 -4.48
C GLU A 224 3.49 15.20 -4.55
N LEU A 225 2.51 15.65 -3.76
CA LEU A 225 1.17 15.06 -3.74
C LEU A 225 0.16 15.83 -4.59
N SER A 226 0.38 17.11 -4.89
CA SER A 226 -0.55 17.97 -5.62
C SER A 226 0.12 18.62 -6.83
N ASP A 227 -0.50 18.59 -8.00
CA ASP A 227 0.01 19.27 -9.19
C ASP A 227 0.24 20.76 -8.86
N GLY A 228 1.52 21.15 -8.73
CA GLY A 228 1.97 22.38 -8.06
C GLY A 228 1.64 23.70 -8.76
N PHE A 229 0.60 23.75 -9.59
CA PHE A 229 0.28 24.88 -10.44
C PHE A 229 -1.20 25.25 -10.52
N GLU A 230 -2.11 24.55 -9.82
CA GLU A 230 -3.55 24.87 -9.88
C GLU A 230 -3.99 25.95 -8.87
N SER A 231 -5.12 26.57 -9.20
CA SER A 231 -5.79 27.63 -8.43
C SER A 231 -5.82 27.36 -6.93
N ARG A 232 -5.54 28.41 -6.11
CA ARG A 232 -5.57 28.37 -4.63
C ARG A 232 -6.88 27.82 -4.03
N ARG A 233 -7.94 27.73 -4.83
CA ARG A 233 -9.22 27.14 -4.48
C ARG A 233 -9.73 26.30 -5.64
N LYS A 234 -10.11 25.05 -5.38
CA LYS A 234 -10.63 24.10 -6.36
C LYS A 234 -11.92 23.47 -5.85
N GLU A 235 -12.84 23.17 -6.76
CA GLU A 235 -13.99 22.34 -6.45
C GLU A 235 -13.61 20.87 -6.69
N VAL A 236 -13.77 20.04 -5.67
CA VAL A 236 -13.53 18.60 -5.73
C VAL A 236 -14.79 17.83 -5.39
N ILE A 237 -14.92 16.62 -5.90
CA ILE A 237 -16.00 15.69 -5.54
C ILE A 237 -15.46 14.77 -4.46
N ILE A 238 -16.11 14.76 -3.30
CA ILE A 238 -15.84 13.79 -2.24
C ILE A 238 -16.90 12.70 -2.22
N LYS A 239 -16.51 11.47 -1.91
CA LYS A 239 -17.42 10.36 -1.62
C LYS A 239 -17.00 9.63 -0.36
N ALA A 240 -17.97 9.14 0.41
CA ALA A 240 -17.72 8.21 1.50
C ALA A 240 -18.91 7.25 1.67
N ASP A 241 -18.64 5.95 1.60
CA ASP A 241 -19.60 4.91 1.96
C ASP A 241 -19.53 4.65 3.46
N LEU A 242 -20.26 5.47 4.22
CA LEU A 242 -20.24 5.39 5.68
C LEU A 242 -20.71 4.04 6.21
N LYS A 243 -21.57 3.31 5.48
CA LYS A 243 -22.06 2.00 5.91
C LYS A 243 -20.93 0.97 5.93
N GLU A 244 -20.13 0.91 4.86
CA GLU A 244 -18.96 0.03 4.78
C GLU A 244 -17.86 0.47 5.78
N LEU A 245 -17.84 1.75 6.15
CA LEU A 245 -16.97 2.30 7.19
C LEU A 245 -17.55 2.16 8.62
N GLY A 246 -18.61 1.36 8.81
CA GLY A 246 -19.17 1.03 10.12
C GLY A 246 -20.10 2.09 10.72
N PHE A 247 -20.52 3.11 9.96
CA PHE A 247 -21.44 4.16 10.39
C PHE A 247 -22.72 4.16 9.54
N SER A 248 -23.77 3.49 10.03
CA SER A 248 -25.07 3.43 9.34
C SER A 248 -26.06 4.49 9.84
N ALA A 249 -26.49 5.37 8.94
CA ALA A 249 -27.61 6.30 9.10
C ALA A 249 -28.13 6.74 7.72
N ALA A 250 -29.44 6.94 7.58
CA ALA A 250 -30.02 7.45 6.32
C ALA A 250 -29.80 8.96 6.16
N ASN A 251 -29.93 9.70 7.26
CA ASN A 251 -29.78 11.16 7.31
C ASN A 251 -28.59 11.51 8.20
N LEU A 252 -27.78 12.45 7.74
CA LEU A 252 -26.56 12.88 8.39
C LEU A 252 -26.60 14.37 8.70
N LYS A 253 -25.93 14.73 9.78
CA LYS A 253 -25.56 16.10 10.10
C LYS A 253 -24.03 16.17 10.10
N LEU A 254 -23.47 16.98 9.20
CA LEU A 254 -22.05 17.29 9.13
C LEU A 254 -21.82 18.67 9.74
N THR A 255 -20.99 18.77 10.76
CA THR A 255 -20.63 20.05 11.39
C THR A 255 -19.13 20.27 11.24
N ASN A 256 -18.71 21.34 10.55
CA ASN A 256 -17.27 21.65 10.46
C ASN A 256 -16.77 22.15 11.83
N ILE A 257 -15.99 21.33 12.52
CA ILE A 257 -15.50 21.66 13.87
C ILE A 257 -14.31 22.63 13.85
N MET A 258 -13.69 22.84 12.70
CA MET A 258 -12.57 23.78 12.54
C MET A 258 -13.06 25.23 12.33
N SER A 259 -14.34 25.42 12.03
CA SER A 259 -14.95 26.73 11.74
C SER A 259 -15.40 27.51 13.00
N GLY A 260 -15.12 27.01 14.20
CA GLY A 260 -15.52 27.65 15.45
C GLY A 260 -17.03 27.62 15.72
N GLU A 261 -17.52 28.54 16.56
CA GLU A 261 -18.93 28.61 17.00
C GLU A 261 -19.93 28.92 15.87
N GLN A 262 -19.45 29.30 14.69
CA GLN A 262 -20.26 29.55 13.49
C GLN A 262 -20.19 28.40 12.47
N GLY A 263 -19.74 27.21 12.89
CA GLY A 263 -19.53 26.09 11.99
C GLY A 263 -20.78 25.76 11.16
N GLU A 264 -20.64 25.84 9.84
CA GLU A 264 -21.71 25.48 8.91
C GLU A 264 -22.15 24.03 9.16
N VAL A 265 -23.44 23.88 9.43
CA VAL A 265 -24.10 22.59 9.61
C VAL A 265 -24.73 22.19 8.29
N MET A 266 -24.19 21.16 7.65
CA MET A 266 -24.79 20.56 6.47
C MET A 266 -25.69 19.39 6.87
N LYS A 267 -26.94 19.40 6.43
CA LYS A 267 -27.88 18.29 6.58
C LYS A 267 -28.01 17.60 5.23
N ILE A 268 -27.60 16.33 5.16
CA ILE A 268 -27.51 15.59 3.90
C ILE A 268 -28.07 14.17 4.08
N ALA A 269 -28.42 13.51 2.98
CA ALA A 269 -28.64 12.07 3.02
C ALA A 269 -27.29 11.34 2.92
N SER A 270 -27.16 10.18 3.56
CA SER A 270 -25.98 9.33 3.40
C SER A 270 -25.79 8.86 1.96
N LYS A 271 -26.88 8.82 1.18
CA LYS A 271 -26.83 8.52 -0.26
C LYS A 271 -26.07 9.60 -1.03
N ASP A 272 -26.27 10.87 -0.69
CA ASP A 272 -25.62 12.00 -1.37
C ASP A 272 -24.10 11.93 -1.17
N LEU A 273 -23.64 11.63 0.06
CA LEU A 273 -22.22 11.46 0.35
C LEU A 273 -21.63 10.21 -0.32
N LYS A 274 -22.43 9.16 -0.53
CA LYS A 274 -21.99 7.94 -1.23
C LYS A 274 -21.86 8.15 -2.74
N GLU A 275 -22.81 8.86 -3.36
CA GLU A 275 -22.80 9.15 -4.80
C GLU A 275 -21.77 10.22 -5.16
N GLY A 276 -21.66 11.23 -4.30
CA GLY A 276 -20.62 12.24 -4.29
C GLY A 276 -21.16 13.64 -4.14
N MET A 277 -20.41 14.47 -3.41
CA MET A 277 -20.76 15.85 -3.15
C MET A 277 -19.64 16.80 -3.59
N PRO A 278 -19.97 17.92 -4.27
CA PRO A 278 -18.98 18.94 -4.58
C PRO A 278 -18.60 19.71 -3.31
N MET A 279 -17.31 20.01 -3.17
CA MET A 279 -16.74 20.76 -2.07
C MET A 279 -15.65 21.69 -2.56
N LYS A 280 -15.67 22.93 -2.09
CA LYS A 280 -14.62 23.91 -2.42
C LYS A 280 -13.52 23.84 -1.37
N LEU A 281 -12.32 23.43 -1.78
CA LEU A 281 -11.14 23.36 -0.92
C LEU A 281 -10.11 24.41 -1.33
N SER A 282 -9.42 24.95 -0.33
CA SER A 282 -8.18 25.70 -0.56
C SER A 282 -6.96 24.77 -0.53
N TYR A 283 -5.82 25.22 -1.04
CA TYR A 283 -4.56 24.46 -1.01
C TYR A 283 -3.45 25.34 -0.42
N PRO A 284 -2.87 24.99 0.75
CA PRO A 284 -3.30 23.92 1.67
C PRO A 284 -4.62 24.24 2.39
N ASP A 285 -5.34 23.21 2.83
CA ASP A 285 -6.53 23.33 3.67
C ASP A 285 -6.79 22.03 4.47
N GLY A 286 -7.55 22.14 5.55
CA GLY A 286 -7.92 21.02 6.40
C GLY A 286 -9.33 21.21 6.94
N LEU A 287 -10.25 20.34 6.51
CA LEU A 287 -11.62 20.32 6.99
C LEU A 287 -11.85 19.08 7.83
N VAL A 288 -12.48 19.28 9.00
CA VAL A 288 -12.89 18.17 9.87
C VAL A 288 -14.36 18.32 10.15
N PHE A 289 -15.14 17.34 9.70
CA PHE A 289 -16.57 17.27 9.93
C PHE A 289 -16.88 16.27 11.03
N LEU A 290 -17.57 16.74 12.08
CA LEU A 290 -18.30 15.86 12.98
C LEU A 290 -19.53 15.33 12.26
N VAL A 291 -19.62 14.00 12.13
CA VAL A 291 -20.70 13.28 11.47
C VAL A 291 -21.64 12.71 12.53
N GLU A 292 -22.88 13.17 12.53
CA GLU A 292 -23.91 12.75 13.49
C GLU A 292 -25.11 12.15 12.77
N LYS A 293 -25.76 11.17 13.40
CA LYS A 293 -27.04 10.64 12.95
C LYS A 293 -28.12 11.69 13.20
N ARG A 294 -29.02 11.87 12.24
CA ARG A 294 -30.20 12.73 12.37
C ARG A 294 -31.47 11.91 12.54
#